data_AF-A0A2P6SDW8-F1
#
_entry.id   AF-A0A2P6SDW8-F1
#
_cell.length_a   1.000
_cell.length_b   1.000
_cell.length_c   1.000
_cell.angle_alpha   90.00
_cell.angle_beta   90.00
_cell.angle_gamma   90.00
#
_symmetry.space_group_name_H-M   'P 1'
#
loop_
_entity.id
_entity.type
_entity.pdbx_description
1 polymer ?
#
loop_
_entity_poly.entity_id
_entity_poly.type
_entity_poly.pdbx_seq_one_letter_code
_entity_poly.pdbx_strand_id
1 'polypeptide(L)'
;MSRISKRKSLRQKRVVLFNVKGTPCGKVAKEMQSYIGVLARRKIPIIRTTWRTSKSIPGCVTAEEKDKIWLRVQGAFEIGPEKRKIVLESASSKWREFKSRLTRHYIMPYLDDPESLKFPPDDYRFINKDHWTQFVAERTNPKFLELRRIAQARREKNKYPHRMSRKGYVGLEEELSTTMDEEEVDRATLWIAARQTKQGTFKDEGTKQCADKIELEGKDC
;
A
#
# COMPACT_ATOMS: atom_id res chain seq x y z
N MET A 1 12.91 -18.15 -12.25
CA MET A 1 12.79 -16.73 -12.67
C MET A 1 11.35 -16.24 -12.49
N SER A 2 11.13 -14.99 -12.06
CA SER A 2 9.76 -14.45 -11.95
C SER A 2 9.11 -14.26 -13.33
N ARG A 3 7.78 -14.37 -13.43
CA ARG A 3 7.04 -14.15 -14.70
C ARG A 3 7.39 -12.81 -15.37
N ILE A 4 7.60 -11.76 -14.58
CA ILE A 4 7.98 -10.43 -15.07
C ILE A 4 9.43 -10.41 -15.55
N SER A 5 10.34 -11.10 -14.86
CA SER A 5 11.74 -11.22 -15.30
C SER A 5 11.85 -11.92 -16.66
N LYS A 6 11.06 -12.98 -16.90
CA LYS A 6 11.02 -13.70 -18.18
C LYS A 6 10.44 -12.85 -19.33
N ARG A 7 9.45 -12.00 -19.05
CA ARG A 7 8.89 -11.07 -20.05
C ARG A 7 9.87 -9.94 -20.41
N LYS A 8 10.61 -9.43 -19.42
CA LYS A 8 11.66 -8.44 -19.65
C LYS A 8 12.75 -8.93 -20.58
N SER A 9 13.20 -10.18 -20.43
CA SER A 9 14.19 -10.77 -21.34
C SER A 9 13.65 -10.93 -22.77
N LEU A 10 12.33 -11.09 -22.92
CA LEU A 10 11.64 -11.15 -24.21
C LEU A 10 11.20 -9.77 -24.74
N ARG A 11 11.57 -8.67 -24.07
CA ARG A 11 11.15 -7.28 -24.39
C ARG A 11 9.62 -7.07 -24.54
N GLN A 12 8.82 -7.96 -23.98
CA GLN A 12 7.35 -7.83 -23.99
C GLN A 12 6.88 -6.94 -22.85
N LYS A 13 6.52 -5.69 -23.18
CA LYS A 13 5.86 -4.78 -22.25
C LYS A 13 4.35 -5.00 -22.28
N ARG A 14 3.66 -4.66 -21.19
CA ARG A 14 2.20 -4.68 -21.14
C ARG A 14 1.66 -3.27 -21.00
N VAL A 15 0.61 -2.97 -21.77
CA VAL A 15 -0.19 -1.75 -21.67
C VAL A 15 -0.95 -1.75 -20.35
N VAL A 16 -0.83 -0.67 -19.59
CA VAL A 16 -1.59 -0.45 -18.35
C VAL A 16 -2.76 0.47 -18.69
N LEU A 17 -3.97 0.02 -18.37
CA LEU A 17 -5.18 0.84 -18.51
C LEU A 17 -5.31 1.76 -17.31
N PHE A 18 -5.86 2.95 -17.55
CA PHE A 18 -6.14 3.95 -16.54
C PHE A 18 -7.61 4.38 -16.66
N ASN A 19 -8.28 4.58 -15.53
CA ASN A 19 -9.63 5.14 -15.53
C ASN A 19 -9.60 6.66 -15.79
N VAL A 20 -10.79 7.28 -15.90
CA VAL A 20 -10.97 8.73 -16.13
C VAL A 20 -10.22 9.58 -15.09
N LYS A 21 -10.16 9.10 -13.83
CA LYS A 21 -9.41 9.72 -12.72
C LYS A 21 -7.89 9.51 -12.80
N GLY A 22 -7.39 8.91 -13.88
CA GLY A 22 -5.97 8.66 -14.12
C GLY A 22 -5.36 7.57 -13.24
N THR A 23 -6.17 6.70 -12.64
CA THR A 23 -5.72 5.62 -11.73
C THR A 23 -5.61 4.28 -12.48
N PRO A 24 -4.54 3.49 -12.26
CA PRO A 24 -4.37 2.19 -12.93
C PRO A 24 -5.49 1.20 -12.60
N CYS A 25 -6.13 0.63 -13.62
CA CYS A 25 -7.23 -0.35 -13.49
C CYS A 25 -6.98 -1.67 -14.25
N GLY A 26 -7.81 -2.68 -13.98
CA GLY A 26 -7.74 -3.98 -14.63
C GLY A 26 -6.62 -4.94 -14.16
N LYS A 27 -6.53 -6.10 -14.83
CA LYS A 27 -5.60 -7.18 -14.45
C LYS A 27 -4.13 -6.79 -14.56
N VAL A 28 -3.75 -6.00 -15.56
CA VAL A 28 -2.36 -5.54 -15.75
C VAL A 28 -1.95 -4.60 -14.62
N ALA A 29 -2.84 -3.69 -14.20
CA ALA A 29 -2.57 -2.80 -13.07
C ALA A 29 -2.31 -3.58 -11.78
N LYS A 30 -3.07 -4.66 -11.50
CA LYS A 30 -2.82 -5.53 -10.32
C LYS A 30 -1.44 -6.19 -10.37
N GLU A 31 -1.01 -6.65 -11.56
CA GLU A 31 0.35 -7.17 -11.76
C GLU A 31 1.42 -6.09 -11.55
N MET A 32 1.21 -4.88 -12.09
CA MET A 32 2.09 -3.74 -11.91
C MET A 32 2.21 -3.35 -10.42
N GLN A 33 1.09 -3.25 -9.71
CA GLN A 33 1.06 -2.94 -8.27
C GLN A 33 1.82 -3.96 -7.43
N SER A 34 1.78 -5.24 -7.83
CA SER A 34 2.55 -6.32 -7.20
C SER A 34 4.04 -6.16 -7.50
N TYR A 35 4.40 -5.82 -8.74
CA TYR A 35 5.78 -5.58 -9.15
C TYR A 35 6.40 -4.38 -8.44
N ILE A 36 5.68 -3.26 -8.36
CA ILE A 36 6.07 -2.07 -7.60
C ILE A 36 6.35 -2.45 -6.15
N GLY A 37 5.50 -3.27 -5.52
CA GLY A 37 5.73 -3.77 -4.17
C GLY A 37 7.00 -4.61 -4.01
N VAL A 38 7.40 -5.39 -5.02
CA VAL A 38 8.68 -6.11 -5.01
C VAL A 38 9.86 -5.13 -5.12
N LEU A 39 9.75 -4.15 -6.01
CA LEU A 39 10.81 -3.14 -6.21
C LEU A 39 10.99 -2.27 -4.97
N ALA A 40 9.91 -1.75 -4.39
CA ALA A 40 9.92 -0.95 -3.18
C ALA A 40 10.63 -1.67 -2.02
N ARG A 41 10.40 -2.98 -1.86
CA ARG A 41 11.03 -3.80 -0.82
C ARG A 41 12.52 -4.08 -1.06
N ARG A 42 12.90 -4.37 -2.32
CA ARG A 42 14.25 -4.82 -2.65
C ARG A 42 15.21 -3.70 -3.01
N LYS A 43 14.71 -2.54 -3.44
CA LYS A 43 15.52 -1.44 -3.97
C LYS A 43 15.62 -0.24 -3.05
N ILE A 44 14.70 -0.10 -2.12
CA ILE A 44 14.76 0.96 -1.11
C ILE A 44 15.23 0.35 0.20
N PRO A 45 16.40 0.75 0.73
CA PRO A 45 16.89 0.25 2.01
C PRO A 45 15.90 0.53 3.15
N ILE A 46 15.80 -0.38 4.10
CA ILE A 46 14.92 -0.23 5.27
C ILE A 46 15.40 0.85 6.24
N ILE A 47 16.71 1.17 6.22
CA ILE A 47 17.33 2.24 7.01
C ILE A 47 16.85 3.63 6.60
N ARG A 48 16.24 3.78 5.41
CA ARG A 48 15.74 5.09 4.98
C ARG A 48 14.65 5.56 5.93
N THR A 49 14.74 6.82 6.37
CA THR A 49 13.86 7.37 7.40
C THR A 49 12.57 7.91 6.79
N THR A 50 12.67 8.58 5.64
CA THR A 50 11.53 9.20 4.96
C THR A 50 11.59 9.04 3.45
N TRP A 51 10.41 8.93 2.83
CA TRP A 51 10.26 8.94 1.37
C TRP A 51 10.43 10.34 0.78
N ARG A 52 10.21 11.39 1.56
CA ARG A 52 10.36 12.78 1.11
C ARG A 52 11.83 13.04 0.83
N THR A 53 12.17 13.35 -0.41
CA THR A 53 13.55 13.74 -0.73
C THR A 53 13.77 15.13 -0.18
N SER A 54 14.73 15.27 0.72
CA SER A 54 15.16 16.56 1.25
C SER A 54 16.66 16.52 1.52
N LYS A 55 17.38 17.51 1.01
CA LYS A 55 18.82 17.65 1.28
C LYS A 55 19.10 17.87 2.77
N SER A 56 18.14 18.42 3.52
CA SER A 56 18.25 18.67 4.95
C SER A 56 17.91 17.47 5.84
N ILE A 57 17.31 16.39 5.29
CA ILE A 57 16.93 15.21 6.08
C ILE A 57 17.92 14.08 5.77
N PRO A 58 18.85 13.77 6.68
CA PRO A 58 19.76 12.65 6.50
C PRO A 58 18.98 11.34 6.44
N GLY A 59 19.46 10.41 5.59
CA GLY A 59 18.85 9.10 5.43
C GLY A 59 17.51 9.08 4.68
N CYS A 60 17.09 10.17 4.03
CA CYS A 60 15.92 10.14 3.15
C CYS A 60 16.17 9.33 1.87
N VAL A 61 15.08 8.88 1.22
CA VAL A 61 15.15 8.18 -0.08
C VAL A 61 15.67 9.13 -1.16
N THR A 62 16.70 8.69 -1.87
CA THR A 62 17.37 9.51 -2.89
C THR A 62 16.59 9.55 -4.21
N ALA A 63 16.88 10.54 -5.05
CA ALA A 63 16.31 10.61 -6.40
C ALA A 63 16.69 9.37 -7.22
N GLU A 64 17.95 8.93 -7.14
CA GLU A 64 18.45 7.73 -7.83
C GLU A 64 17.71 6.45 -7.42
N GLU A 65 17.40 6.29 -6.14
CA GLU A 65 16.63 5.15 -5.63
C GLU A 65 15.21 5.13 -6.22
N LYS A 66 14.57 6.30 -6.35
CA LYS A 66 13.27 6.45 -7.01
C LYS A 66 13.37 6.18 -8.51
N ASP A 67 14.44 6.64 -9.16
CA ASP A 67 14.66 6.42 -10.59
C ASP A 67 14.90 4.95 -10.92
N LYS A 68 15.62 4.23 -10.06
CA LYS A 68 15.78 2.76 -10.18
C LYS A 68 14.45 2.03 -10.15
N ILE A 69 13.46 2.50 -9.38
CA ILE A 69 12.10 1.95 -9.40
C ILE A 69 11.41 2.32 -10.71
N TRP A 70 11.40 3.61 -11.05
CA TRP A 70 10.73 4.13 -12.24
C TRP A 70 11.19 3.43 -13.52
N LEU A 71 12.50 3.41 -13.78
CA LEU A 71 13.10 2.77 -14.97
C LEU A 71 12.75 1.27 -15.05
N ARG A 72 12.72 0.58 -13.90
CA ARG A 72 12.33 -0.83 -13.88
C ARG A 72 10.86 -1.03 -14.18
N VAL A 73 9.98 -0.14 -13.75
CA VAL A 73 8.55 -0.20 -14.08
C VAL A 73 8.34 0.10 -15.57
N GLN A 74 8.95 1.16 -16.09
CA GLN A 74 8.88 1.56 -17.50
C GLN A 74 9.48 0.51 -18.47
N GLY A 75 10.42 -0.30 -17.99
CA GLY A 75 10.95 -1.45 -18.72
C GLY A 75 10.04 -2.69 -18.72
N ALA A 76 9.04 -2.78 -17.82
CA ALA A 76 8.09 -3.90 -17.76
C ALA A 76 6.70 -3.55 -18.33
N PHE A 77 6.33 -2.28 -18.28
CA PHE A 77 5.00 -1.79 -18.60
C PHE A 77 5.10 -0.57 -19.51
N GLU A 78 4.13 -0.41 -20.40
CA GLU A 78 3.99 0.78 -21.24
C GLU A 78 3.28 1.85 -20.43
N ILE A 79 4.06 2.81 -19.93
CA ILE A 79 3.59 3.88 -19.05
C ILE A 79 4.34 5.15 -19.43
N GLY A 80 3.60 6.24 -19.67
CA GLY A 80 4.16 7.54 -19.95
C GLY A 80 4.74 8.23 -18.70
N PRO A 81 5.67 9.19 -18.89
CA PRO A 81 6.34 9.90 -17.80
C PRO A 81 5.37 10.66 -16.87
N GLU A 82 4.20 11.06 -17.36
CA GLU A 82 3.15 11.73 -16.60
C GLU A 82 2.63 10.89 -15.42
N LYS A 83 2.71 9.55 -15.52
CA LYS A 83 2.27 8.63 -14.46
C LYS A 83 3.37 8.29 -13.46
N ARG A 84 4.58 8.87 -13.58
CA ARG A 84 5.71 8.65 -12.66
C ARG A 84 5.34 8.93 -11.21
N LYS A 85 4.57 10.00 -10.97
CA LYS A 85 4.11 10.36 -9.62
C LYS A 85 3.31 9.23 -8.97
N ILE A 86 2.31 8.69 -9.68
CA ILE A 86 1.43 7.60 -9.19
C ILE A 86 2.23 6.34 -8.88
N VAL A 87 3.20 5.98 -9.74
CA VAL A 87 4.07 4.83 -9.51
C VAL A 87 4.91 5.00 -8.24
N LEU A 88 5.49 6.19 -8.04
CA LEU A 88 6.32 6.48 -6.87
C LEU A 88 5.49 6.61 -5.58
N GLU A 89 4.26 7.11 -5.64
CA GLU A 89 3.34 7.14 -4.50
C GLU A 89 2.92 5.73 -4.05
N SER A 90 2.65 4.84 -5.02
CA SER A 90 2.41 3.43 -4.72
C SER A 90 3.65 2.78 -4.11
N ALA A 91 4.83 3.02 -4.68
CA ALA A 91 6.09 2.50 -4.14
C ALA A 91 6.34 2.98 -2.69
N SER A 92 6.08 4.26 -2.41
CA SER A 92 6.17 4.84 -1.06
C SER A 92 5.29 4.12 -0.06
N SER A 93 4.02 3.91 -0.42
CA SER A 93 3.04 3.25 0.45
C SER A 93 3.43 1.80 0.71
N LYS A 94 3.81 1.05 -0.32
CA LYS A 94 4.28 -0.35 -0.20
C LYS A 94 5.57 -0.48 0.61
N TRP A 95 6.47 0.49 0.51
CA TRP A 95 7.69 0.53 1.32
C TRP A 95 7.38 0.79 2.81
N ARG A 96 6.48 1.73 3.13
CA ARG A 96 6.01 1.97 4.51
C ARG A 96 5.28 0.75 5.09
N GLU A 97 4.40 0.13 4.32
CA GLU A 97 3.72 -1.12 4.70
C GLU A 97 4.73 -2.24 4.98
N PHE A 98 5.78 -2.36 4.18
CA PHE A 98 6.83 -3.34 4.40
C PHE A 98 7.58 -3.09 5.72
N LYS A 99 8.01 -1.85 5.99
CA LYS A 99 8.64 -1.51 7.28
C LYS A 99 7.70 -1.81 8.45
N SER A 100 6.40 -1.50 8.32
CA SER A 100 5.38 -1.80 9.33
C SER A 100 5.22 -3.31 9.55
N ARG A 101 5.20 -4.11 8.48
CA ARG A 101 5.15 -5.58 8.54
C ARG A 101 6.36 -6.16 9.25
N LEU A 102 7.57 -5.68 8.91
CA LEU A 102 8.80 -6.11 9.57
C LEU A 102 8.73 -5.85 11.08
N THR A 103 8.38 -4.63 11.46
CA THR A 103 8.20 -4.28 12.88
C THR A 103 7.17 -5.16 13.56
N ARG A 104 5.98 -5.33 12.98
CA ARG A 104 4.88 -6.06 13.62
C ARG A 104 5.16 -7.54 13.84
N HIS A 105 5.80 -8.21 12.87
CA HIS A 105 5.92 -9.67 12.89
C HIS A 105 7.28 -10.20 13.32
N TYR A 106 8.33 -9.42 13.12
CA TYR A 106 9.70 -9.89 13.31
C TYR A 106 10.48 -9.08 14.35
N ILE A 107 9.93 -7.98 14.85
CA ILE A 107 10.55 -7.18 15.93
C ILE A 107 9.69 -7.24 17.19
N MET A 108 8.43 -6.82 17.09
CA MET A 108 7.54 -6.70 18.25
C MET A 108 7.33 -8.00 19.05
N PRO A 109 7.24 -9.19 18.43
CA PRO A 109 7.11 -10.44 19.19
C PRO A 109 8.38 -10.88 19.92
N TYR A 110 9.54 -10.31 19.58
CA TYR A 110 10.85 -10.74 20.07
C TYR A 110 11.60 -9.59 20.76
N LEU A 111 10.88 -8.60 21.31
CA LEU A 111 11.51 -7.46 21.99
C LEU A 111 12.36 -7.89 23.20
N ASP A 112 11.93 -8.96 23.88
CA ASP A 112 12.59 -9.50 25.07
C ASP A 112 13.64 -10.57 24.73
N ASP A 113 13.79 -10.94 23.45
CA ASP A 113 14.77 -11.93 22.98
C ASP A 113 15.74 -11.30 21.95
N PRO A 114 16.88 -10.74 22.42
CA PRO A 114 17.87 -10.12 21.55
C PRO A 114 18.50 -11.06 20.53
N GLU A 115 18.61 -12.36 20.81
CA GLU A 115 19.26 -13.31 19.89
C GLU A 115 18.37 -13.56 18.66
N SER A 116 17.05 -13.61 18.82
CA SER A 116 16.09 -13.69 17.71
C SER A 116 16.12 -12.46 16.79
N LEU A 117 16.62 -11.32 17.26
CA LEU A 117 16.71 -10.07 16.49
C LEU A 117 18.05 -9.85 15.80
N LYS A 118 19.03 -10.73 16.00
CA LYS A 118 20.40 -10.57 15.50
C LYS A 118 20.54 -10.67 13.98
N PHE A 119 19.61 -11.38 13.34
CA PHE A 119 19.62 -11.65 11.91
C PHE A 119 18.30 -11.24 11.25
N PRO A 120 18.34 -10.79 9.99
CA PRO A 120 17.12 -10.52 9.25
C PRO A 120 16.30 -11.80 9.05
N PRO A 121 14.96 -11.68 8.93
CA PRO A 121 14.11 -12.85 8.71
C PRO A 121 14.47 -13.62 7.44
N ASP A 122 14.29 -14.95 7.47
CA ASP A 122 14.58 -15.84 6.34
C ASP A 122 13.80 -15.49 5.06
N ASP A 123 12.56 -15.01 5.21
CA ASP A 123 11.73 -14.52 4.10
C ASP A 123 12.38 -13.33 3.35
N TYR A 124 13.31 -12.64 4.02
CA TYR A 124 13.91 -11.37 3.60
C TYR A 124 15.44 -11.38 3.67
N ARG A 125 16.07 -12.50 3.29
CA ARG A 125 17.55 -12.66 3.18
C ARG A 125 18.28 -11.59 2.33
N PHE A 126 17.56 -10.84 1.49
CA PHE A 126 18.15 -9.73 0.74
C PHE A 126 18.42 -8.47 1.58
N ILE A 127 17.93 -8.42 2.83
CA ILE A 127 18.22 -7.34 3.77
C ILE A 127 19.63 -7.56 4.33
N ASN A 128 20.50 -6.56 4.21
CA ASN A 128 21.82 -6.59 4.83
C ASN A 128 21.67 -6.63 6.38
N LYS A 129 22.47 -7.46 7.05
CA LYS A 129 22.56 -7.54 8.51
C LYS A 129 22.77 -6.17 9.16
N ASP A 130 23.65 -5.33 8.63
CA ASP A 130 23.92 -4.00 9.21
C ASP A 130 22.68 -3.10 9.12
N HIS A 131 21.98 -3.15 7.98
CA HIS A 131 20.72 -2.43 7.80
C HIS A 131 19.63 -2.95 8.74
N TRP A 132 19.62 -4.26 9.00
CA TRP A 132 18.70 -4.89 9.94
C TRP A 132 18.97 -4.43 11.37
N THR A 133 20.22 -4.50 11.84
CA THR A 133 20.60 -4.05 13.18
C THR A 133 20.22 -2.59 13.42
N GLN A 134 20.54 -1.70 12.48
CA GLN A 134 20.14 -0.28 12.57
C GLN A 134 18.62 -0.11 12.62
N PHE A 135 17.90 -0.89 11.81
CA PHE A 135 16.44 -0.84 11.79
C PHE A 135 15.82 -1.38 13.08
N VAL A 136 16.36 -2.44 13.68
CA VAL A 136 15.92 -2.94 14.99
C VAL A 136 16.13 -1.87 16.05
N ALA A 137 17.32 -1.26 16.12
CA ALA A 137 17.59 -0.18 17.06
C ALA A 137 16.64 1.02 16.90
N GLU A 138 16.28 1.40 15.66
CA GLU A 138 15.27 2.44 15.40
C GLU A 138 13.89 2.05 15.97
N ARG A 139 13.53 0.76 15.88
CA ARG A 139 12.20 0.24 16.24
C ARG A 139 12.06 -0.15 17.70
N THR A 140 13.16 -0.39 18.42
CA THR A 140 13.18 -0.63 19.87
C THR A 140 13.35 0.66 20.68
N ASN A 141 13.66 1.78 20.02
CA ASN A 141 13.77 3.08 20.68
C ASN A 141 12.47 3.46 21.42
N PRO A 142 12.52 3.85 22.71
CA PRO A 142 11.35 4.26 23.49
C PRO A 142 10.48 5.32 22.80
N LYS A 143 11.10 6.30 22.13
CA LYS A 143 10.37 7.35 21.39
C LYS A 143 9.54 6.77 20.26
N PHE A 144 10.05 5.75 19.56
CA PHE A 144 9.32 5.07 18.51
C PHE A 144 8.15 4.26 19.08
N LEU A 145 8.37 3.56 20.18
CA LEU A 145 7.34 2.75 20.85
C LEU A 145 6.16 3.60 21.32
N GLU A 146 6.41 4.78 21.89
CA GLU A 146 5.32 5.68 22.30
C GLU A 146 4.54 6.23 21.11
N LEU A 147 5.22 6.67 20.04
CA LEU A 147 4.55 7.11 18.81
C LEU A 147 3.69 5.99 18.20
N ARG A 148 4.19 4.75 18.24
CA ARG A 148 3.43 3.58 17.81
C ARG A 148 2.20 3.35 18.67
N ARG A 149 2.32 3.43 20.00
CA ARG A 149 1.19 3.27 20.93
C ARG A 149 0.09 4.30 20.66
N ILE A 150 0.46 5.56 20.49
CA ILE A 150 -0.47 6.64 20.12
C ILE A 150 -1.17 6.33 18.79
N ALA A 151 -0.43 5.86 17.78
CA ALA A 151 -1.01 5.50 16.49
C ALA A 151 -1.96 4.30 16.58
N GLN A 152 -1.66 3.30 17.43
CA GLN A 152 -2.54 2.17 17.69
C GLN A 152 -3.84 2.60 18.38
N ALA A 153 -3.75 3.43 19.42
CA ALA A 153 -4.92 3.98 20.10
C ALA A 153 -5.81 4.81 19.16
N ARG A 154 -5.22 5.55 18.21
CA ARG A 154 -5.99 6.23 17.15
C ARG A 154 -6.69 5.25 16.22
N ARG A 155 -6.03 4.14 15.87
CA ARG A 155 -6.60 3.12 14.97
C ARG A 155 -7.75 2.35 15.62
N GLU A 156 -7.67 2.10 16.92
CA GLU A 156 -8.73 1.44 17.70
C GLU A 156 -10.04 2.25 17.70
N LYS A 157 -9.96 3.57 17.56
CA LYS A 157 -11.14 4.46 17.43
C LYS A 157 -11.83 4.38 16.06
N ASN A 158 -11.35 3.56 15.12
CA ASN A 158 -12.00 3.39 13.81
C ASN A 158 -13.27 2.54 13.93
N LYS A 159 -14.43 3.22 14.03
CA LYS A 159 -15.75 2.59 14.19
C LYS A 159 -16.21 1.79 12.97
N TYR A 160 -15.90 2.24 11.75
CA TYR A 160 -16.49 1.70 10.51
C TYR A 160 -15.42 1.22 9.51
N PRO A 161 -14.76 0.09 9.78
CA PRO A 161 -13.75 -0.46 8.86
C PRO A 161 -14.39 -0.92 7.54
N HIS A 162 -13.79 -0.53 6.42
CA HIS A 162 -14.20 -0.99 5.09
C HIS A 162 -13.82 -2.47 4.86
N ARG A 163 -14.54 -3.13 3.93
CA ARG A 163 -14.45 -4.58 3.63
C ARG A 163 -14.06 -4.91 2.19
N MET A 164 -13.49 -3.96 1.46
CA MET A 164 -13.16 -4.11 0.03
C MET A 164 -11.91 -4.98 -0.26
N SER A 165 -11.29 -5.60 0.75
CA SER A 165 -10.10 -6.46 0.59
C SER A 165 -9.02 -5.80 -0.31
N ARG A 166 -8.38 -6.57 -1.20
CA ARG A 166 -7.36 -6.08 -2.16
C ARG A 166 -7.94 -5.27 -3.32
N LYS A 167 -9.27 -5.12 -3.43
CA LYS A 167 -9.93 -4.40 -4.52
C LYS A 167 -9.75 -2.89 -4.38
N GLY A 168 -9.89 -2.38 -3.15
CA GLY A 168 -9.92 -0.95 -2.88
C GLY A 168 -11.11 -0.23 -3.54
N TYR A 169 -11.13 1.10 -3.46
CA TYR A 169 -12.20 1.91 -4.06
C TYR A 169 -12.16 1.90 -5.59
N VAL A 170 -10.98 1.87 -6.21
CA VAL A 170 -10.86 1.87 -7.69
C VAL A 170 -11.52 0.66 -8.32
N GLY A 171 -11.30 -0.54 -7.75
CA GLY A 171 -12.00 -1.72 -8.23
C GLY A 171 -13.45 -1.79 -7.77
N LEU A 172 -13.84 -1.02 -6.74
CA LEU A 172 -15.25 -0.87 -6.37
C LEU A 172 -16.00 -0.04 -7.40
N GLU A 173 -15.43 1.06 -7.84
CA GLU A 173 -15.95 1.87 -8.94
C GLU A 173 -16.06 1.04 -10.23
N GLU A 174 -15.04 0.25 -10.59
CA GLU A 174 -15.07 -0.64 -11.78
C GLU A 174 -16.18 -1.72 -11.72
N GLU A 175 -16.50 -2.23 -10.52
CA GLU A 175 -17.62 -3.16 -10.35
C GLU A 175 -18.97 -2.44 -10.42
N LEU A 176 -19.08 -1.26 -9.81
CA LEU A 176 -20.31 -0.47 -9.82
C LEU A 176 -20.63 0.09 -11.20
N SER A 177 -19.64 0.50 -11.99
CA SER A 177 -19.82 0.98 -13.36
C SER A 177 -20.31 -0.11 -14.34
N THR A 178 -20.31 -1.38 -13.92
CA THR A 178 -20.93 -2.47 -14.69
C THR A 178 -22.44 -2.53 -14.48
N THR A 179 -22.93 -2.02 -13.35
CA THR A 179 -24.31 -2.15 -12.90
C THR A 179 -25.07 -0.83 -12.84
N MET A 180 -24.35 0.30 -12.72
CA MET A 180 -24.88 1.65 -12.55
C MET A 180 -24.08 2.61 -13.43
N ASP A 181 -24.68 3.73 -13.81
CA ASP A 181 -23.96 4.76 -14.58
C ASP A 181 -22.91 5.46 -13.70
N GLU A 182 -21.78 5.88 -14.27
CA GLU A 182 -20.68 6.50 -13.52
C GLU A 182 -21.11 7.80 -12.81
N GLU A 183 -22.12 8.48 -13.33
CA GLU A 183 -22.69 9.73 -12.75
C GLU A 183 -23.53 9.49 -11.48
N GLU A 184 -24.04 8.28 -11.28
CA GLU A 184 -24.82 7.90 -10.10
C GLU A 184 -23.94 7.38 -8.94
N VAL A 185 -22.63 7.14 -9.20
CA VAL A 185 -21.70 6.63 -8.18
C VAL A 185 -21.19 7.77 -7.30
N ASP A 186 -22.06 8.20 -6.39
CA ASP A 186 -21.73 9.22 -5.40
C ASP A 186 -20.84 8.67 -4.26
N ARG A 187 -20.34 9.59 -3.42
CA ARG A 187 -19.43 9.23 -2.32
C ARG A 187 -20.15 8.43 -1.22
N ALA A 188 -21.46 8.65 -1.02
CA ALA A 188 -22.27 7.92 -0.05
C ALA A 188 -22.44 6.45 -0.47
N THR A 189 -22.80 6.22 -1.72
CA THR A 189 -22.95 4.89 -2.35
C THR A 189 -21.64 4.11 -2.26
N LEU A 190 -20.52 4.74 -2.59
CA LEU A 190 -19.19 4.13 -2.42
C LEU A 190 -18.87 3.79 -0.97
N TRP A 191 -19.28 4.62 -0.01
CA TRP A 191 -19.05 4.36 1.41
C TRP A 191 -19.83 3.16 1.91
N ILE A 192 -21.10 3.04 1.50
CA ILE A 192 -22.03 1.96 1.84
C ILE A 192 -21.55 0.65 1.22
N ALA A 193 -21.35 0.62 -0.11
CA ALA A 193 -20.91 -0.56 -0.84
C ALA A 193 -19.53 -1.06 -0.38
N ALA A 194 -18.65 -0.15 0.07
CA ALA A 194 -17.36 -0.52 0.62
C ALA A 194 -17.44 -1.28 1.96
N ARG A 195 -18.57 -1.23 2.66
CA ARG A 195 -18.78 -1.80 4.00
C ARG A 195 -19.75 -2.97 4.03
N GLN A 196 -20.47 -3.20 2.94
CA GLN A 196 -21.28 -4.39 2.74
C GLN A 196 -20.42 -5.66 2.55
N THR A 197 -20.99 -6.80 2.90
CA THR A 197 -20.46 -8.11 2.54
C THR A 197 -20.83 -8.46 1.10
N LYS A 198 -20.32 -9.58 0.57
CA LYS A 198 -20.72 -10.09 -0.75
C LYS A 198 -22.22 -10.40 -0.85
N GLN A 199 -22.91 -10.56 0.27
CA GLN A 199 -24.34 -10.81 0.35
C GLN A 199 -25.16 -9.52 0.57
N GLY A 200 -24.51 -8.34 0.50
CA GLY A 200 -25.18 -7.05 0.75
C GLY A 200 -25.42 -6.73 2.22
N THR A 201 -25.05 -7.61 3.15
CA THR A 201 -25.29 -7.41 4.59
C THR A 201 -24.15 -6.64 5.27
N PHE A 202 -24.42 -6.08 6.44
CA PHE A 202 -23.41 -5.48 7.32
C PHE A 202 -23.08 -6.42 8.48
N LYS A 203 -21.80 -6.49 8.86
CA LYS A 203 -21.37 -7.32 10.01
C LYS A 203 -21.57 -6.62 11.36
N ASP A 204 -21.50 -5.29 11.35
CA ASP A 204 -21.53 -4.46 12.55
C ASP A 204 -22.79 -3.62 12.54
N GLU A 205 -23.57 -3.69 13.62
CA GLU A 205 -24.86 -3.01 13.73
C GLU A 205 -24.71 -1.49 13.67
N GLY A 206 -23.62 -0.95 14.24
CA GLY A 206 -23.33 0.49 14.15
C GLY A 206 -23.04 0.95 12.72
N THR A 207 -22.37 0.10 11.94
CA THR A 207 -22.12 0.36 10.51
C THR A 207 -23.42 0.33 9.71
N LYS A 208 -24.34 -0.59 10.04
CA LYS A 208 -25.67 -0.67 9.43
C LYS A 208 -26.50 0.57 9.72
N GLN A 209 -26.64 0.96 10.99
CA GLN A 209 -27.37 2.17 11.38
C GLN A 209 -26.81 3.43 10.70
N CYS A 210 -25.49 3.52 10.55
CA CYS A 210 -24.86 4.63 9.85
C CYS A 210 -25.15 4.60 8.34
N ALA A 211 -25.19 3.41 7.72
CA ALA A 211 -25.56 3.27 6.31
C ALA A 211 -27.03 3.66 6.08
N ASP A 212 -27.93 3.15 6.92
CA ASP A 212 -29.37 3.47 6.87
C ASP A 212 -29.60 4.99 7.00
N LYS A 213 -28.87 5.64 7.92
CA LYS A 213 -28.92 7.10 8.06
C LYS A 213 -28.46 7.85 6.81
N ILE A 214 -27.37 7.38 6.17
CA ILE A 214 -26.85 7.99 4.94
C ILE A 214 -27.86 7.83 3.79
N GLU A 215 -28.52 6.67 3.68
CA GLU A 215 -29.53 6.42 2.64
C GLU A 215 -30.82 7.25 2.87
N LEU A 216 -31.16 7.55 4.12
CA LEU A 216 -32.29 8.41 4.46
C LEU A 216 -31.98 9.89 4.18
N GLU A 217 -30.84 10.39 4.64
CA GLU A 217 -30.44 11.81 4.45
C GLU A 217 -30.05 12.12 3.00
N GLY A 218 -29.59 11.13 2.23
CA GLY A 218 -29.25 11.29 0.80
C GLY A 218 -30.45 11.31 -0.16
N LYS A 219 -31.67 11.01 0.32
CA LYS A 219 -32.90 11.09 -0.48
C LYS A 219 -33.61 12.45 -0.40
N ASP A 220 -33.17 13.32 0.52
CA ASP A 220 -33.77 14.64 0.79
C ASP A 220 -32.95 15.82 0.21
N CYS A 221 -32.06 15.58 -0.76
CA CYS A 221 -31.28 16.63 -1.46
C CYS A 221 -31.46 16.54 -2.98
#